data_AF-A0A962T3J8-F1
#
_entry.id   AF-A0A962T3J8-F1
#
_cell.length_a   1.000
_cell.length_b   1.000
_cell.length_c   1.000
_cell.angle_alpha   90.00
_cell.angle_beta   90.00
_cell.angle_gamma   90.00
#
_symmetry.space_group_name_H-M   'P 1'
#
loop_
_entity.id
_entity.type
_entity.pdbx_description
1 polymer ?
#
loop_
_entity_poly.entity_id
_entity_poly.type
_entity_poly.pdbx_seq_one_letter_code
_entity_poly.pdbx_strand_id
1 'polypeptide(L)'
;MAAPGHRRLSVGPGGSGVELRPLGSTGLQVSLLGLGTVKFGRNQGVKYPRPFALPSDREALTLLELAWDLGINLLDTAPAYGQSEERLGRLLRRCRRDWVIVT
;
A
#
# COMPACT_ATOMS: atom_id res chain seq x y z
N MET A 1 -2.95 11.83 39.53
CA MET A 1 -2.97 12.08 38.06
C MET A 1 -1.91 11.18 37.44
N ALA A 2 -2.29 10.20 36.61
CA ALA A 2 -1.33 9.32 35.95
C ALA A 2 -0.76 10.02 34.71
N ALA A 3 0.56 9.98 34.53
CA ALA A 3 1.23 10.50 33.34
C ALA A 3 0.68 9.82 32.06
N PRO A 4 0.63 10.51 30.92
CA PRO A 4 0.21 9.90 29.67
C PRO A 4 1.23 8.82 29.29
N GLY A 5 0.84 7.56 29.46
CA GLY A 5 1.68 6.41 29.14
C GLY A 5 2.11 6.45 27.68
N HIS A 6 3.42 6.37 27.43
CA HIS A 6 3.97 6.24 26.11
C HIS A 6 3.39 4.97 25.46
N ARG A 7 2.45 5.13 24.51
CA ARG A 7 1.96 4.00 23.71
C ARG A 7 3.15 3.39 22.99
N ARG A 8 3.40 2.10 23.21
CA ARG A 8 4.38 1.34 22.44
C ARG A 8 3.91 1.35 20.99
N LEU A 9 4.63 2.07 20.14
CA LEU A 9 4.33 2.14 18.71
C LEU A 9 4.60 0.77 18.10
N SER A 10 3.59 0.19 17.44
CA SER A 10 3.82 -0.94 16.54
C SER A 10 4.59 -0.42 15.33
N VAL A 11 5.65 -1.13 14.95
CA VAL A 11 6.53 -0.75 13.84
C VAL A 11 6.10 -1.50 12.59
N GLY A 12 6.17 -0.83 11.44
CA GLY A 12 5.86 -1.43 10.15
C GLY A 12 6.81 -2.55 9.75
N PRO A 13 6.49 -3.27 8.67
CA PRO A 13 7.38 -4.27 8.11
C PRO A 13 8.76 -3.69 7.70
N GLY A 14 9.76 -4.56 7.53
CA GLY A 14 11.09 -4.14 7.04
C GLY A 14 12.01 -3.47 8.06
N GLY A 15 11.58 -3.31 9.33
CA GLY A 15 12.42 -2.73 10.39
C GLY A 15 12.62 -1.21 10.27
N SER A 16 11.90 -0.57 9.35
CA SER A 16 11.84 0.88 9.21
C SER A 16 10.99 1.50 10.32
N GLY A 17 11.34 2.71 10.75
CA GLY A 17 10.66 3.42 11.86
C GLY A 17 9.24 3.89 11.58
N VAL A 18 8.52 3.32 10.60
CA VAL A 18 7.14 3.70 10.31
C VAL A 18 6.22 3.17 11.40
N GLU A 19 5.53 4.08 12.07
CA GLU A 19 4.50 3.77 13.07
C GLU A 19 3.26 3.16 12.38
N LEU A 20 2.81 2.02 12.89
CA LEU A 20 1.50 1.45 12.60
C LEU A 20 0.47 1.96 13.59
N ARG A 21 -0.71 2.30 13.08
CA ARG A 21 -1.86 2.77 13.87
C ARG A 21 -3.08 1.87 13.67
N PRO A 22 -3.96 1.77 14.68
CA PRO A 22 -5.19 1.02 14.54
C PRO A 22 -6.12 1.67 13.53
N LEU A 23 -6.70 0.88 12.62
CA LEU A 23 -7.75 1.33 11.72
C LEU A 23 -9.11 1.25 12.41
N GLY A 24 -9.46 2.28 13.18
CA GLY A 24 -10.70 2.32 13.95
C GLY A 24 -10.84 1.14 14.92
N SER A 25 -12.00 0.47 14.91
CA SER A 25 -12.30 -0.71 15.73
C SER A 25 -12.10 -2.05 14.99
N THR A 26 -11.46 -2.05 13.83
CA THR A 26 -11.32 -3.25 12.97
C THR A 26 -10.35 -4.30 13.51
N GLY A 27 -9.47 -3.93 14.45
CA GLY A 27 -8.37 -4.76 14.91
C GLY A 27 -7.14 -4.76 13.98
N LEU A 28 -7.22 -4.10 12.81
CA LEU A 28 -6.09 -3.96 11.89
C LEU A 28 -5.12 -2.87 12.35
N GLN A 29 -3.82 -3.12 12.16
CA GLN A 29 -2.74 -2.16 12.34
C GLN A 29 -2.20 -1.77 10.95
N VAL A 30 -2.29 -0.49 10.59
CA VAL A 30 -1.92 0.00 9.27
C VAL A 30 -0.86 1.08 9.36
N SER A 31 0.03 1.14 8.37
CA SER A 31 0.97 2.22 8.20
C SER A 31 0.24 3.55 7.97
N LEU A 32 0.85 4.65 8.43
CA LEU A 32 0.30 6.01 8.23
C LEU A 32 0.10 6.40 6.76
N LEU A 33 0.90 5.80 5.88
CA LEU A 33 0.78 5.93 4.44
C LEU A 33 0.34 4.59 3.85
N GLY A 34 -0.55 4.64 2.87
CA GLY A 34 -0.89 3.52 2.01
C GLY A 34 -0.40 3.75 0.58
N LEU A 35 -0.10 2.67 -0.13
CA LEU A 35 0.26 2.73 -1.55
C LEU A 35 -1.01 2.63 -2.41
N GLY A 36 -1.40 3.75 -3.02
CA GLY A 36 -2.48 3.79 -4.00
C GLY A 36 -2.06 3.23 -5.36
N THR A 37 -2.89 2.38 -5.96
CA THR A 37 -2.53 1.57 -7.13
C THR A 37 -3.23 1.97 -8.43
N VAL A 38 -3.92 3.13 -8.50
CA VAL A 38 -4.56 3.62 -9.74
C VAL A 38 -3.64 3.52 -10.97
N LYS A 39 -2.39 3.95 -10.80
CA LYS A 39 -1.38 3.97 -11.87
C LYS A 39 -0.86 2.59 -12.26
N PHE A 40 -1.29 1.50 -11.61
CA PHE A 40 -0.92 0.14 -12.02
C PHE A 40 -1.83 -0.35 -13.15
N GLY A 41 -3.08 0.11 -13.19
CA GLY A 41 -4.09 -0.40 -14.13
C GLY A 41 -4.74 0.64 -15.02
N ARG A 42 -4.57 1.95 -14.75
CA ARG A 42 -5.26 3.01 -15.49
C ARG A 42 -4.34 4.20 -15.77
N ASN A 43 -4.26 4.58 -17.04
CA ASN A 43 -3.48 5.72 -17.52
C ASN A 43 -4.30 6.76 -18.28
N GLN A 44 -5.62 6.61 -18.37
CA GLN A 44 -6.53 7.53 -19.06
C GLN A 44 -7.72 7.89 -18.17
N GLY A 45 -8.35 9.03 -18.44
CA GLY A 45 -9.53 9.49 -17.68
C GLY A 45 -9.25 9.63 -16.18
N VAL A 46 -8.00 9.92 -15.82
CA VAL A 46 -7.54 10.27 -14.47
C VAL A 46 -7.25 11.78 -14.43
N LYS A 47 -6.89 12.33 -13.26
CA LYS A 47 -6.69 13.80 -13.07
C LYS A 47 -5.67 14.45 -14.03
N TYR A 48 -4.92 13.67 -14.81
CA TYR A 48 -3.91 14.17 -15.74
C TYR A 48 -4.54 14.50 -17.10
N PRO A 49 -4.14 15.62 -17.75
CA PRO A 49 -4.72 16.07 -19.01
C PRO A 49 -4.33 15.20 -20.21
N ARG A 50 -3.34 14.31 -20.05
CA ARG A 50 -2.82 13.44 -21.10
C ARG A 50 -2.59 12.03 -20.56
N PRO A 51 -2.68 11.00 -21.40
CA PRO A 51 -2.28 9.65 -21.02
C PRO A 51 -0.80 9.58 -20.63
N PHE A 52 -0.47 8.60 -19.78
CA PHE A 52 0.92 8.28 -19.41
C PHE A 52 1.21 6.80 -19.61
N ALA A 53 2.49 6.41 -19.62
CA ALA A 53 2.86 5.01 -19.61
C ALA A 53 2.56 4.41 -18.22
N LEU A 54 1.88 3.26 -18.20
CA LEU A 54 1.82 2.45 -16.98
C LEU A 54 3.24 1.93 -16.66
N PRO A 55 3.59 1.76 -15.38
CA PRO A 55 4.83 1.09 -15.02
C PRO A 55 4.81 -0.33 -15.60
N SER A 56 5.97 -0.88 -15.92
CA SER A 56 6.16 -2.31 -16.21
C SER A 56 5.91 -3.17 -14.97
N ASP A 57 5.71 -4.48 -15.15
CA ASP A 57 5.51 -5.40 -14.00
C ASP A 57 6.73 -5.44 -13.09
N ARG A 58 7.93 -5.21 -13.64
CA ARG A 58 9.17 -5.13 -12.87
C ARG A 58 9.18 -3.88 -11.99
N GLU A 59 8.86 -2.71 -12.56
CA GLU A 59 8.80 -1.45 -11.80
C GLU A 59 7.73 -1.49 -10.72
N ALA A 60 6.56 -2.05 -11.02
CA ALA A 60 5.49 -2.22 -10.05
C ALA A 60 5.89 -3.17 -8.90
N LEU A 61 6.57 -4.28 -9.22
CA LEU A 61 7.10 -5.20 -8.20
C LEU A 61 8.16 -4.54 -7.32
N THR A 62 9.12 -3.83 -7.93
CA THR A 62 10.15 -3.08 -7.19
C THR A 62 9.53 -2.02 -6.28
N LEU A 63 8.45 -1.36 -6.71
CA LEU A 63 7.74 -0.39 -5.88
C LEU A 63 7.03 -1.06 -4.68
N LEU A 64 6.44 -2.24 -4.87
CA LEU A 64 5.81 -3.01 -3.79
C LEU A 64 6.85 -3.46 -2.75
N GLU A 65 8.00 -3.97 -3.21
CA GLU A 65 9.10 -4.37 -2.33
C GLU A 65 9.65 -3.17 -1.55
N LEU A 66 9.91 -2.06 -2.23
CA LEU A 66 10.36 -0.83 -1.59
C LEU A 66 9.36 -0.30 -0.56
N ALA A 67 8.06 -0.31 -0.89
CA ALA A 67 7.03 0.11 0.05
C ALA A 67 7.04 -0.75 1.32
N TRP A 68 7.17 -2.07 1.16
CA TRP A 68 7.25 -3.00 2.28
C TRP A 68 8.50 -2.77 3.14
N ASP A 69 9.67 -2.57 2.53
CA ASP A 69 10.92 -2.31 3.23
C ASP A 69 10.87 -0.96 3.97
N LEU A 70 10.15 0.01 3.42
CA LEU A 70 9.84 1.30 4.07
C LEU A 70 8.71 1.20 5.12
N GLY A 71 8.20 0.01 5.42
CA GLY A 71 7.22 -0.19 6.50
C GLY A 71 5.78 0.16 6.13
N ILE A 72 5.48 0.32 4.84
CA ILE A 72 4.11 0.41 4.35
C ILE A 72 3.53 -0.99 4.28
N ASN A 73 2.35 -1.19 4.87
CA ASN A 73 1.61 -2.46 4.80
C ASN A 73 0.19 -2.30 4.22
N LEU A 74 -0.22 -1.09 3.85
CA LEU A 74 -1.55 -0.78 3.32
C LEU A 74 -1.50 -0.55 1.81
N LEU A 75 -2.33 -1.27 1.06
CA LEU A 75 -2.53 -1.10 -0.38
C LEU A 75 -3.97 -0.65 -0.66
N ASP A 76 -4.13 0.34 -1.53
CA ASP A 76 -5.44 0.82 -2.02
C ASP A 76 -5.57 0.50 -3.52
N THR A 77 -6.64 -0.21 -3.89
CA THR A 77 -7.02 -0.52 -5.27
C THR A 77 -8.54 -0.35 -5.44
N ALA A 78 -9.06 -0.54 -6.66
CA ALA A 78 -10.49 -0.59 -6.92
C ALA A 78 -10.77 -1.19 -8.32
N PRO A 79 -11.98 -1.70 -8.61
CA PRO A 79 -12.37 -2.13 -9.95
C PRO A 79 -12.31 -0.98 -10.98
N ALA A 80 -12.54 0.26 -10.54
CA ALA A 80 -12.49 1.45 -11.39
C ALA A 80 -11.06 1.84 -11.83
N TYR A 81 -10.02 1.24 -11.25
CA TYR A 81 -8.62 1.54 -11.53
C TYR A 81 -8.08 0.75 -12.75
N GLY A 82 -8.95 0.42 -13.69
CA GLY A 82 -8.61 -0.35 -14.88
C GLY A 82 -8.16 -1.76 -14.49
N GLN A 83 -6.96 -2.17 -14.92
CA GLN A 83 -6.45 -3.53 -14.65
C GLN A 83 -5.76 -3.68 -13.27
N SER A 84 -5.99 -2.76 -12.33
CA SER A 84 -5.20 -2.71 -11.09
C SER A 84 -5.34 -3.96 -10.23
N GLU A 85 -6.57 -4.42 -9.97
CA GLU A 85 -6.84 -5.61 -9.13
C GLU A 85 -6.23 -6.88 -9.73
N GLU A 86 -6.49 -7.13 -11.02
CA GLU A 86 -5.94 -8.29 -11.73
C GLU A 86 -4.40 -8.29 -11.68
N ARG A 87 -3.81 -7.13 -11.97
CA ARG A 87 -2.36 -6.97 -12.01
C ARG A 87 -1.75 -7.12 -10.62
N LEU A 88 -2.36 -6.54 -9.59
CA LEU A 88 -1.92 -6.68 -8.20
C LEU A 88 -1.99 -8.14 -7.75
N GLY A 89 -3.06 -8.86 -8.09
CA GLY A 89 -3.19 -10.29 -7.80
C GLY A 89 -2.05 -11.12 -8.41
N ARG A 90 -1.57 -10.78 -9.62
CA ARG A 90 -0.40 -11.42 -10.24
C ARG A 90 0.91 -11.06 -9.53
N LEU A 91 1.11 -9.78 -9.21
CA LEU A 91 2.35 -9.28 -8.60
C LEU A 91 2.54 -9.76 -7.16
N LEU A 92 1.48 -9.74 -6.33
CA LEU A 92 1.54 -10.13 -4.92
C LEU A 92 1.87 -11.62 -4.71
N ARG A 93 1.66 -12.47 -5.73
CA ARG A 93 2.15 -13.87 -5.69
C ARG A 93 3.67 -13.98 -5.75
N ARG A 94 4.35 -12.96 -6.30
CA ARG A 94 5.81 -12.91 -6.46
C ARG A 94 6.51 -12.29 -5.25
N CYS A 95 5.82 -11.44 -4.51
CA CYS A 95 6.29 -10.80 -3.28
C CYS A 95 5.28 -10.98 -2.15
N ARG A 96 4.98 -12.24 -1.79
CA ARG A 96 3.93 -12.57 -0.82
C ARG A 96 4.28 -12.03 0.56
N ARG A 97 3.44 -11.13 1.08
CA ARG A 97 3.55 -10.48 2.39
C ARG A 97 2.16 -10.25 2.99
N ASP A 98 2.12 -9.88 4.26
CA ASP A 98 0.88 -9.57 5.00
C ASP A 98 0.41 -8.13 4.72
N TRP A 99 -0.07 -7.92 3.50
CA TRP A 99 -0.68 -6.64 3.10
C TRP A 99 -2.10 -6.53 3.64
N VAL A 100 -2.45 -5.35 4.15
CA VAL A 100 -3.84 -4.91 4.31
C VAL A 100 -4.27 -4.31 2.97
N ILE A 101 -5.31 -4.87 2.35
CA ILE A 101 -5.80 -4.45 1.02
C ILE A 101 -7.17 -3.79 1.19
N VAL A 102 -7.31 -2.57 0.65
CA VAL A 102 -8.57 -1.85 0.48
C VAL A 102 -8.92 -1.87 -1.00
N THR A 103 -10.16 -2.20 -1.33
CA THR A 103 -10.65 -2.46 -2.69
C THR A 103 -12.07 -1.97 -2.89
#